data_AF-A0A427TPU8-F1
#
_entry.id   AF-A0A427TPU8-F1
#
_cell.length_a   1.000
_cell.length_b   1.000
_cell.length_c   1.000
_cell.angle_alpha   90.00
_cell.angle_beta   90.00
_cell.angle_gamma   90.00
#
_symmetry.space_group_name_H-M   'P 1'
#
loop_
_entity.id
_entity.type
_entity.pdbx_description
1 polymer ?
#
loop_
_entity_poly.entity_id
_entity_poly.type
_entity_poly.pdbx_seq_one_letter_code
_entity_poly.pdbx_strand_id
1 'polypeptide(L)'
;MPDSTDITAQSLQLFLSFARDAPNWSGEPLVCGLGAEGRGNLTQLKRAGLLRTFDYDGDTFVQFTPAGIELAAQHGITLRDTR
;
A
#
# COMPACT_ATOMS: atom_id res chain seq x y z
N MET A 1 11.44 -20.52 -7.56
CA MET A 1 10.00 -20.19 -7.49
C MET A 1 9.86 -18.82 -8.10
N PRO A 2 9.08 -18.59 -9.17
CA PRO A 2 9.11 -17.31 -9.85
C PRO A 2 8.38 -16.23 -9.04
N ASP A 3 9.15 -15.19 -8.71
CA ASP A 3 8.86 -13.82 -8.27
C ASP A 3 7.39 -13.40 -8.17
N SER A 4 6.85 -13.44 -6.96
CA SER A 4 5.60 -12.75 -6.66
C SER A 4 5.85 -11.25 -6.65
N THR A 5 5.45 -10.63 -7.75
CA THR A 5 5.35 -9.19 -7.99
C THR A 5 6.68 -8.50 -8.34
N ASP A 6 6.78 -8.00 -9.57
CA ASP A 6 7.88 -7.17 -10.11
C ASP A 6 7.88 -5.77 -9.44
N ILE A 7 7.91 -5.74 -8.11
CA ILE A 7 8.01 -4.54 -7.28
C ILE A 7 9.41 -4.45 -6.72
N THR A 8 9.98 -3.26 -6.73
CA THR A 8 11.31 -3.06 -6.14
C THR A 8 11.26 -3.24 -4.62
N ALA A 9 12.41 -3.54 -4.01
CA ALA A 9 12.52 -3.62 -2.55
C ALA A 9 12.07 -2.31 -1.86
N GLN A 10 12.26 -1.17 -2.51
CA GLN A 10 11.80 0.13 -2.02
C GLN A 10 10.28 0.26 -2.06
N SER A 11 9.63 -0.21 -3.13
CA SER A 11 8.17 -0.28 -3.22
C SER A 11 7.59 -1.20 -2.15
N LEU A 12 8.19 -2.36 -1.90
CA LEU A 12 7.77 -3.25 -0.83
C LEU A 12 7.92 -2.60 0.56
N GLN A 13 9.04 -1.92 0.83
CA GLN A 13 9.23 -1.17 2.07
C GLN A 13 8.17 -0.09 2.26
N LEU A 14 7.83 0.65 1.20
CA LEU A 14 6.78 1.66 1.23
C LEU A 14 5.40 1.02 1.51
N PHE A 15 5.09 -0.09 0.84
CA PHE A 15 3.87 -0.86 1.08
C PHE A 15 3.75 -1.32 2.54
N LEU A 16 4.81 -1.89 3.10
CA LEU A 16 4.82 -2.35 4.49
C LEU A 16 4.71 -1.17 5.48
N SER A 17 5.29 -0.02 5.13
CA SER A 17 5.17 1.20 5.94
C SER A 17 3.71 1.65 6.01
N PHE A 18 3.02 1.70 4.85
CA PHE A 18 1.58 1.95 4.81
C PHE A 18 0.79 0.89 5.58
N ALA A 19 1.09 -0.39 5.40
CA ALA A 19 0.34 -1.47 6.03
C ALA A 19 0.49 -1.46 7.57
N ARG A 20 1.67 -1.09 8.09
CA ARG A 20 1.90 -0.92 9.53
C ARG A 20 1.17 0.29 10.11
N ASP A 21 1.03 1.34 9.31
CA ASP A 21 0.36 2.57 9.72
C ASP A 21 -1.16 2.51 9.49
N ALA A 22 -1.64 1.65 8.60
CA ALA A 22 -3.05 1.43 8.32
C ALA A 22 -3.95 1.34 9.56
N PRO A 23 -3.65 0.56 10.62
CA PRO A 23 -4.48 0.56 11.84
C PRO A 23 -4.57 1.91 12.55
N ASN A 24 -3.60 2.81 12.39
CA ASN A 24 -3.65 4.17 12.93
C ASN A 24 -4.61 5.08 12.14
N TRP A 25 -4.89 4.74 10.88
CA TRP A 25 -5.76 5.49 9.97
C TRP A 25 -7.04 4.72 9.61
N SER A 26 -7.54 3.86 10.52
CA SER A 26 -8.73 3.02 10.30
C SER A 26 -8.68 2.11 9.07
N GLY A 27 -7.48 1.75 8.61
CA GLY A 27 -7.22 0.87 7.47
C GLY A 27 -6.73 1.61 6.22
N GLU A 28 -6.82 2.94 6.18
CA GLU A 28 -6.59 3.74 4.98
C GLU A 28 -5.52 4.81 5.26
N PRO A 29 -4.23 4.48 5.14
CA PRO A 29 -3.17 5.39 5.51
C PRO A 29 -3.09 6.58 4.53
N LEU A 30 -2.82 7.76 5.08
CA LEU A 30 -2.74 9.01 4.32
C LEU A 30 -1.45 9.04 3.47
N VAL A 31 -1.60 9.38 2.19
CA VAL A 31 -0.50 9.66 1.26
C VAL A 31 -0.09 11.13 1.42
N CYS A 32 0.66 11.44 2.47
CA CYS A 32 1.20 12.79 2.67
C CYS A 32 2.71 12.83 2.44
N GLY A 33 3.20 13.89 1.78
CA GLY A 33 4.63 14.19 1.70
C GLY A 33 5.48 13.25 0.85
N LEU A 34 4.90 12.42 -0.03
CA LEU A 34 5.71 11.60 -0.94
C LEU A 34 6.47 12.48 -1.94
N GLY A 35 7.80 12.42 -1.86
CA GLY A 35 8.71 12.92 -2.90
C GLY A 35 8.58 12.16 -4.22
N ALA A 36 9.35 12.55 -5.23
CA ALA A 36 9.28 11.97 -6.58
C ALA A 36 9.47 10.45 -6.60
N GLU A 37 10.42 9.94 -5.82
CA GLU A 37 10.72 8.50 -5.69
C GLU A 37 9.56 7.74 -5.03
N GLY A 38 8.96 8.32 -3.98
CA GLY A 38 7.80 7.75 -3.29
C GLY A 38 6.58 7.63 -4.22
N ARG A 39 6.36 8.62 -5.10
CA ARG A 39 5.30 8.58 -6.11
C ARG A 39 5.54 7.50 -7.17
N GLY A 40 6.80 7.29 -7.58
CA GLY A 40 7.18 6.21 -8.48
C GLY A 40 6.87 4.83 -7.90
N ASN A 41 7.26 4.62 -6.64
CA ASN A 41 7.00 3.39 -5.91
C ASN A 41 5.48 3.15 -5.71
N LEU A 42 4.73 4.20 -5.33
CA LEU A 42 3.27 4.12 -5.22
C LEU A 42 2.62 3.75 -6.55
N THR A 43 3.11 4.30 -7.66
CA THR A 43 2.61 3.97 -9.01
C THR A 43 2.90 2.51 -9.36
N GLN A 44 4.07 1.99 -9.00
CA GLN A 44 4.42 0.58 -9.19
C GLN A 44 3.49 -0.34 -8.38
N LEU A 45 3.23 -0.01 -7.12
CA LEU A 45 2.31 -0.77 -6.24
C LEU A 45 0.86 -0.76 -6.78
N LYS A 46 0.41 0.38 -7.33
CA LYS A 46 -0.89 0.48 -8.02
C LYS A 46 -0.95 -0.39 -9.27
N ARG A 47 0.11 -0.39 -10.09
CA ARG A 47 0.21 -1.23 -11.29
C ARG A 47 0.26 -2.72 -10.96
N ALA A 48 0.89 -3.08 -9.85
CA ALA A 48 0.90 -4.43 -9.32
C ALA A 48 -0.46 -4.87 -8.76
N GLY A 49 -1.42 -3.95 -8.61
CA GLY A 49 -2.76 -4.26 -8.12
C GLY A 49 -2.81 -4.53 -6.61
N LEU A 50 -1.79 -4.15 -5.85
CA LEU A 50 -1.69 -4.37 -4.40
C LEU A 50 -2.42 -3.29 -3.58
N LEU A 51 -2.51 -2.09 -4.12
CA LEU A 51 -3.21 -0.98 -3.49
C LEU A 51 -3.83 -0.06 -4.54
N ARG A 52 -4.78 0.75 -4.08
CA ARG A 52 -5.39 1.85 -4.80
C ARG A 52 -5.22 3.11 -3.98
N THR A 53 -5.37 4.25 -4.63
CA THR A 53 -5.44 5.53 -3.93
C THR A 53 -6.74 6.19 -4.30
N PHE A 54 -7.33 6.88 -3.33
CA PHE A 54 -8.54 7.67 -3.53
C PHE A 54 -8.38 9.00 -2.82
N ASP A 55 -9.01 10.03 -3.35
CA ASP A 55 -9.01 11.35 -2.76
C ASP A 55 -10.28 11.53 -1.92
N TYR A 56 -10.12 11.92 -0.67
CA TYR A 56 -11.19 12.16 0.29
C TYR A 56 -10.87 13.43 1.08
N ASP A 57 -11.81 14.37 1.14
CA ASP A 57 -11.66 15.65 1.87
C ASP A 57 -10.42 16.50 1.47
N GLY A 58 -9.96 16.38 0.22
CA GLY A 58 -8.76 17.08 -0.27
C GLY A 58 -7.44 16.37 0.04
N ASP A 59 -7.50 15.24 0.71
CA ASP A 59 -6.39 14.38 1.07
C ASP A 59 -6.41 13.08 0.27
N THR A 60 -5.24 12.55 -0.09
CA THR A 60 -5.12 11.29 -0.81
C THR A 60 -4.87 10.15 0.17
N PHE A 61 -5.71 9.13 0.18
CA PHE A 61 -5.58 7.95 1.03
C PHE A 61 -5.24 6.71 0.22
N VAL A 62 -4.62 5.73 0.88
CA VAL A 62 -4.35 4.39 0.32
C VAL A 62 -5.46 3.44 0.74
N GLN A 63 -5.99 2.68 -0.22
CA GLN A 63 -6.86 1.55 0.02
C GLN A 63 -6.14 0.27 -0.42
N PHE A 64 -6.02 -0.70 0.47
CA PHE A 64 -5.43 -2.00 0.13
C PHE A 64 -6.42 -2.85 -0.65
N THR A 65 -5.94 -3.53 -1.69
CA THR A 65 -6.75 -4.53 -2.40
C THR A 65 -6.67 -5.87 -1.68
N PRO A 66 -7.52 -6.86 -2.02
CA PRO A 66 -7.39 -8.21 -1.47
C PRO A 66 -5.98 -8.80 -1.63
N ALA A 67 -5.36 -8.59 -2.81
CA ALA A 67 -3.99 -9.03 -3.07
C ALA A 67 -2.96 -8.32 -2.17
N GLY A 68 -3.15 -7.03 -1.89
CA GLY A 68 -2.33 -6.30 -0.91
C GLY A 68 -2.51 -6.84 0.51
N ILE A 69 -3.74 -7.12 0.92
CA ILE A 69 -4.02 -7.67 2.25
C ILE A 69 -3.36 -9.05 2.41
N GLU A 70 -3.42 -9.91 1.40
CA GLU A 70 -2.72 -11.20 1.39
C GLU A 70 -1.20 -11.03 1.50
N LEU A 71 -0.63 -10.08 0.75
CA LEU A 71 0.81 -9.77 0.85
C LEU A 71 1.17 -9.26 2.25
N ALA A 72 0.38 -8.35 2.81
CA ALA A 72 0.58 -7.84 4.16
C ALA A 72 0.52 -8.97 5.21
N ALA A 73 -0.43 -9.90 5.06
CA ALA A 73 -0.58 -11.06 5.92
C ALA A 73 0.63 -12.02 5.85
N GLN A 74 1.22 -12.23 4.67
CA GLN A 74 2.48 -12.98 4.52
C GLN A 74 3.63 -12.34 5.30
N HIS A 75 3.59 -11.02 5.49
CA HIS A 75 4.55 -10.27 6.29
C HIS A 75 4.13 -10.08 7.76
N GLY A 76 3.05 -10.73 8.20
CA GLY A 76 2.57 -10.69 9.58
C GLY A 76 1.75 -9.45 9.95
N ILE A 77 1.29 -8.68 8.97
CA ILE A 77 0.45 -7.49 9.17
C ILE A 77 -1.00 -7.86 8.89
N THR A 78 -1.88 -7.73 9.88
CA THR A 78 -3.31 -7.98 9.72
C THR A 78 -4.03 -6.68 9.33
N LEU A 79 -4.36 -6.54 8.05
CA LEU A 79 -5.20 -5.47 7.55
C LEU A 79 -6.67 -5.89 7.56
N ARG A 80 -7.58 -4.97 7.88
CA ARG A 80 -9.02 -5.22 7.77
C ARG A 80 -9.46 -5.05 6.32
N ASP A 81 -10.19 -6.03 5.81
CA ASP A 81 -10.93 -5.95 4.55
C ASP A 81 -12.08 -4.97 4.73
N THR A 82 -11.92 -3.73 4.26
CA THR A 82 -13.03 -2.79 4.11
C THR A 82 -13.74 -3.14 2.80
N ARG A 83 -14.80 -3.94 2.93
CA ARG A 83 -15.71 -4.33 1.84
C ARG A 83 -16.55 -3.17 1.32
#